data_AF-A0A429RU48-F1
#
_entry.id   AF-A0A429RU48-F1
#
_cell.length_a   1.000
_cell.length_b   1.000
_cell.length_c   1.000
_cell.angle_alpha   90.00
_cell.angle_beta   90.00
_cell.angle_gamma   90.00
#
_symmetry.space_group_name_H-M   'P 1'
#
loop_
_entity.id
_entity.type
_entity.pdbx_description
1 polymer ?
#
loop_
_entity_poly.entity_id
_entity_poly.type
_entity_poly.pdbx_seq_one_letter_code
_entity_poly.pdbx_strand_id
1 'polypeptide(L)'
;MNAGPRRSGTDHRLPGGLRHEDGPVWQRIRRHAVPAWMIEDATARRLAGDWRAACAAAAVDVRFDLSAVAARHGAAVAEAAEDDLLHLAPDLVRWHLPRLLGGRTTLAPNVRVLLARYGTGAGAPVLSATTGPMADGPQRLRLHCAPLHPADAHRSPHHAAPSYRHENWIAARPLWDARQAAGLRDRLTGGADRLPFFHPDGTPLD
;
A
#
# COMPACT_ATOMS: atom_id res chain seq x y z
N MET A 1 1.72 28.96 38.98
CA MET A 1 0.88 28.25 37.98
C MET A 1 1.56 28.40 36.63
N ASN A 2 2.38 27.43 36.23
CA ASN A 2 3.16 27.49 35.00
C ASN A 2 2.51 26.55 33.97
N ALA A 3 1.86 27.12 32.97
CA ALA A 3 1.27 26.38 31.86
C ALA A 3 2.38 25.98 30.90
N GLY A 4 2.81 24.72 30.97
CA GLY A 4 3.77 24.15 30.02
C GLY A 4 3.23 24.18 28.59
N PRO A 5 4.09 24.33 27.57
CA PRO A 5 3.65 24.43 26.19
C PRO A 5 3.05 23.09 25.75
N ARG A 6 1.79 23.13 25.32
CA ARG A 6 1.15 22.01 24.63
C ARG A 6 1.95 21.74 23.37
N ARG A 7 2.66 20.61 23.33
CA ARG A 7 3.22 20.06 22.09
C ARG A 7 2.05 19.77 21.16
N SER A 8 1.82 20.66 20.21
CA SER A 8 1.00 20.40 19.02
C SER A 8 1.75 19.39 18.17
N GLY A 9 1.70 18.12 18.58
CA GLY A 9 2.06 17.01 17.72
C GLY A 9 1.04 17.01 16.59
N THR A 10 1.45 17.45 15.41
CA THR A 10 0.77 17.11 14.17
C THR A 10 0.76 15.59 14.08
N ASP A 11 -0.35 14.98 14.48
CA ASP A 11 -0.64 13.56 14.25
C ASP A 11 -0.57 13.35 12.74
N HIS A 12 0.60 12.93 12.24
CA HIS A 12 0.83 12.66 10.84
C HIS A 12 0.18 11.31 10.53
N ARG A 13 -1.16 11.33 10.58
CA ARG A 13 -2.04 10.17 10.42
C ARG A 13 -1.72 9.51 9.10
N LEU A 14 -1.09 8.33 9.15
CA LEU A 14 -0.79 7.56 7.97
C LEU A 14 -2.10 7.21 7.25
N PRO A 15 -2.23 7.49 5.94
CA PRO A 15 -3.38 7.03 5.19
C PRO A 15 -3.41 5.50 5.22
N GLY A 16 -4.57 4.90 5.47
CA GLY A 16 -4.71 3.45 5.65
C GLY A 16 -4.13 2.87 6.95
N GLY A 17 -3.62 3.69 7.87
CA GLY A 17 -2.99 3.22 9.10
C GLY A 17 -3.99 2.85 10.20
N LEU A 18 -4.07 1.55 10.48
CA LEU A 18 -4.62 0.98 11.72
C LEU A 18 -4.00 1.68 12.95
N ARG A 19 -4.81 1.88 13.99
CA ARG A 19 -4.49 2.60 15.21
C ARG A 19 -3.70 1.72 16.19
N HIS A 20 -3.12 2.31 17.22
CA HIS A 20 -2.37 1.58 18.25
C HIS A 20 -3.22 0.49 18.97
N GLU A 21 -4.53 0.70 19.05
CA GLU A 21 -5.53 -0.25 19.56
C GLU A 21 -5.70 -1.51 18.68
N ASP A 22 -5.21 -1.48 17.44
CA ASP A 22 -5.28 -2.60 16.49
C ASP A 22 -4.08 -3.57 16.57
N GLY A 23 -3.16 -3.40 17.54
CA GLY A 23 -1.96 -4.23 17.72
C GLY A 23 -2.22 -5.76 17.68
N PRO A 24 -3.24 -6.29 18.38
CA PRO A 24 -3.59 -7.72 18.30
C PRO A 24 -4.05 -8.17 16.90
N VAL A 25 -4.61 -7.26 16.09
CA VAL A 25 -5.04 -7.54 14.71
C VAL A 25 -3.80 -7.67 13.80
N TRP A 26 -2.71 -6.96 14.07
CA TRP A 26 -1.48 -7.03 13.27
C TRP A 26 -0.78 -8.38 13.32
N GLN A 27 -0.71 -9.02 14.49
CA GLN A 27 -0.16 -10.38 14.59
C GLN A 27 -0.98 -11.38 13.77
N ARG A 28 -2.32 -11.24 13.78
CA ARG A 28 -3.21 -12.07 12.95
C ARG A 28 -3.05 -11.78 11.46
N ILE A 29 -2.88 -10.51 11.08
CA ILE A 29 -2.57 -10.12 9.70
C ILE A 29 -1.27 -10.79 9.26
N ARG A 30 -0.19 -10.72 10.07
CA ARG A 30 1.08 -11.40 9.79
C ARG A 30 0.90 -12.89 9.59
N ARG A 31 0.11 -13.51 10.43
CA ARG A 31 -0.05 -14.95 10.42
C ARG A 31 -0.89 -15.45 9.24
N HIS A 32 -1.93 -14.71 8.87
CA HIS A 32 -2.98 -15.23 7.99
C HIS A 32 -3.17 -14.45 6.69
N ALA A 33 -2.98 -13.14 6.69
CA ALA A 33 -3.22 -12.31 5.50
C ALA A 33 -1.94 -11.99 4.72
N VAL A 34 -0.79 -11.91 5.41
CA VAL A 34 0.54 -11.68 4.83
C VAL A 34 1.56 -12.60 5.53
N PRO A 35 1.48 -13.93 5.28
CA PRO A 35 2.33 -14.93 5.93
C PRO A 35 3.82 -14.77 5.59
N ALA A 36 4.69 -15.41 6.38
CA ALA A 36 6.15 -15.32 6.22
C ALA A 36 6.61 -15.66 4.81
N TRP A 37 6.16 -16.80 4.28
CA TRP A 37 6.48 -17.26 2.93
C TRP A 37 6.13 -16.23 1.84
N MET A 38 5.07 -15.44 2.02
CA MET A 38 4.65 -14.44 1.04
C MET A 38 5.64 -13.28 0.99
N ILE A 39 6.10 -12.82 2.16
CA ILE A 39 7.10 -11.74 2.25
C ILE A 39 8.43 -12.22 1.67
N GLU A 40 8.84 -13.44 2.02
CA GLU A 40 10.09 -14.04 1.54
C GLU A 40 10.08 -14.20 0.01
N ASP A 41 9.04 -14.81 -0.56
CA ASP A 41 8.93 -15.04 -2.00
C ASP A 41 8.79 -13.73 -2.79
N ALA A 42 7.94 -12.80 -2.34
CA ALA A 42 7.80 -11.49 -2.98
C ALA A 42 9.11 -10.68 -2.92
N THR A 43 9.81 -10.71 -1.79
CA THR A 43 11.11 -10.04 -1.62
C THR A 43 12.17 -10.65 -2.52
N ALA A 44 12.29 -11.98 -2.56
CA ALA A 44 13.28 -12.65 -3.41
C ALA A 44 13.09 -12.28 -4.89
N ARG A 45 11.84 -12.31 -5.39
CA ARG A 45 11.51 -11.95 -6.77
C ARG A 45 11.76 -10.48 -7.08
N ARG A 46 11.42 -9.58 -6.15
CA ARG A 46 11.74 -8.15 -6.27
C ARG A 46 13.25 -7.90 -6.34
N LEU A 47 14.04 -8.54 -5.48
CA LEU A 47 15.49 -8.42 -5.48
C LEU A 47 16.14 -8.99 -6.76
N ALA A 48 15.48 -9.96 -7.41
CA ALA A 48 15.87 -10.46 -8.72
C ALA A 48 15.43 -9.55 -9.88
N GLY A 49 14.72 -8.44 -9.62
CA GLY A 49 14.20 -7.51 -10.63
C GLY A 49 12.89 -7.94 -11.29
N ASP A 50 12.29 -9.06 -10.88
CA ASP A 50 11.02 -9.54 -11.42
C ASP A 50 9.83 -9.04 -10.59
N TRP A 51 9.47 -7.78 -10.80
CA TRP A 51 8.37 -7.13 -10.10
C TRP A 51 7.00 -7.77 -10.40
N ARG A 52 6.83 -8.39 -11.57
CA ARG A 52 5.59 -9.10 -11.93
C ARG A 52 5.46 -10.37 -11.11
N ALA A 53 6.51 -11.14 -10.99
CA ALA A 53 6.51 -12.32 -10.15
C ALA A 53 6.38 -11.95 -8.66
N ALA A 54 7.00 -10.86 -8.21
CA ALA A 54 6.80 -10.35 -6.85
C ALA A 54 5.32 -10.02 -6.58
N CYS A 55 4.64 -9.37 -7.54
CA CYS A 55 3.20 -9.11 -7.46
C CYS A 55 2.39 -10.42 -7.38
N ALA A 56 2.71 -11.40 -8.22
CA ALA A 56 2.03 -12.70 -8.21
C ALA A 56 2.15 -13.43 -6.86
N ALA A 57 3.34 -13.43 -6.26
CA ALA A 57 3.62 -14.01 -4.94
C ALA A 57 2.73 -13.41 -3.83
N ALA A 58 2.43 -12.10 -3.93
CA ALA A 58 1.57 -11.38 -3.00
C ALA A 58 0.08 -11.33 -3.41
N ALA A 59 -0.34 -12.18 -4.37
CA ALA A 59 -1.70 -12.24 -4.91
C ALA A 59 -2.19 -10.90 -5.50
N VAL A 60 -1.30 -10.20 -6.21
CA VAL A 60 -1.57 -8.96 -6.93
C VAL A 60 -1.55 -9.22 -8.43
N ASP A 61 -2.67 -8.97 -9.10
CA ASP A 61 -2.77 -9.06 -10.56
C ASP A 61 -2.39 -7.75 -11.22
N VAL A 62 -1.44 -7.80 -12.13
CA VAL A 62 -1.10 -6.66 -12.99
C VAL A 62 -2.15 -6.56 -14.11
N ARG A 63 -2.81 -5.41 -14.25
CA ARG A 63 -3.90 -5.18 -15.23
C ARG A 63 -3.53 -4.21 -16.34
N PHE A 64 -2.24 -4.02 -16.59
CA PHE A 64 -1.72 -3.12 -17.62
C PHE A 64 -0.41 -3.66 -18.20
N ASP A 65 0.00 -3.06 -19.31
CA ASP A 65 1.28 -3.32 -19.96
C ASP A 65 2.09 -2.03 -20.07
N LEU A 66 3.39 -2.08 -19.77
CA LEU A 66 4.27 -0.90 -19.82
C LEU A 66 4.43 -0.34 -21.25
N SER A 67 4.39 -1.20 -22.28
CA SER A 67 4.41 -0.75 -23.67
C SER A 67 3.15 0.05 -24.02
N ALA A 68 1.99 -0.34 -23.49
CA ALA A 68 0.75 0.41 -23.66
C ALA A 68 0.78 1.75 -22.89
N VAL A 69 1.40 1.77 -21.71
CA VAL A 69 1.66 3.01 -20.97
C VAL A 69 2.59 3.93 -21.78
N ALA A 70 3.69 3.40 -22.32
CA ALA A 70 4.63 4.16 -23.15
C ALA A 70 3.96 4.73 -24.41
N ALA A 71 3.15 3.91 -25.10
CA ALA A 71 2.43 4.34 -26.30
C ALA A 71 1.43 5.47 -26.03
N ARG A 72 0.76 5.44 -24.87
CA ARG A 72 -0.29 6.41 -24.51
C ARG A 72 0.23 7.66 -23.80
N HIS A 73 1.27 7.52 -22.99
CA HIS A 73 1.74 8.56 -22.05
C HIS A 73 3.23 8.93 -22.24
N GLY A 74 3.93 8.28 -23.17
CA GLY A 74 5.34 8.53 -23.48
C GLY A 74 6.30 7.63 -22.71
N ALA A 75 7.49 7.43 -23.29
CA ALA A 75 8.53 6.55 -22.74
C ALA A 75 8.96 6.94 -21.32
N ALA A 76 9.21 8.24 -21.07
CA ALA A 76 9.62 8.72 -19.75
C ALA A 76 8.60 8.39 -18.64
N VAL A 77 7.30 8.36 -18.95
CA VAL A 77 6.27 7.95 -17.99
C VAL A 77 6.32 6.45 -17.72
N ALA A 78 6.53 5.63 -18.76
CA ALA A 78 6.67 4.19 -18.60
C ALA A 78 7.94 3.82 -17.81
N GLU A 79 9.06 4.49 -18.07
CA GLU A 79 10.31 4.29 -17.33
C GLU A 79 10.16 4.66 -15.85
N ALA A 80 9.54 5.81 -15.54
CA ALA A 80 9.26 6.20 -14.16
C ALA A 80 8.32 5.21 -13.44
N ALA A 81 7.31 4.68 -14.15
CA ALA A 81 6.43 3.65 -13.63
C ALA A 81 7.16 2.33 -13.40
N GLU A 82 8.05 1.94 -14.31
CA GLU A 82 8.87 0.74 -14.18
C GLU A 82 9.85 0.83 -13.00
N ASP A 83 10.50 1.98 -12.79
CA ASP A 83 11.35 2.20 -11.62
C ASP A 83 10.57 2.02 -10.31
N ASP A 84 9.38 2.62 -10.21
CA ASP A 84 8.51 2.41 -9.04
C ASP A 84 8.09 0.94 -8.88
N LEU A 85 7.84 0.22 -9.97
CA LEU A 85 7.45 -1.20 -9.94
C LEU A 85 8.61 -2.12 -9.52
N LEU A 86 9.83 -1.85 -9.99
CA LEU A 86 11.04 -2.58 -9.57
C LEU A 86 11.28 -2.46 -8.05
N HIS A 87 10.81 -1.39 -7.43
CA HIS A 87 10.93 -1.14 -6.00
C HIS A 87 9.62 -1.38 -5.21
N LEU A 88 8.54 -1.79 -5.87
CA LEU A 88 7.26 -2.08 -5.24
C LEU A 88 7.38 -3.33 -4.35
N ALA A 89 7.04 -3.19 -3.07
CA ALA A 89 6.84 -4.30 -2.13
C ALA A 89 5.33 -4.62 -2.02
N PRO A 90 4.79 -5.56 -2.83
CA PRO A 90 3.35 -5.81 -2.89
C PRO A 90 2.80 -6.50 -1.64
N ASP A 91 3.63 -7.25 -0.93
CA ASP A 91 3.36 -7.79 0.40
C ASP A 91 3.20 -6.67 1.45
N LEU A 92 4.02 -5.62 1.37
CA LEU A 92 3.92 -4.43 2.21
C LEU A 92 2.67 -3.59 1.90
N VAL A 93 2.31 -3.45 0.62
CA VAL A 93 1.00 -2.88 0.25
C VAL A 93 -0.12 -3.65 0.92
N ARG A 94 -0.14 -4.97 0.72
CA ARG A 94 -1.17 -5.86 1.28
C ARG A 94 -1.23 -5.79 2.79
N TRP A 95 -0.09 -5.59 3.43
CA TRP A 95 0.05 -5.44 4.86
C TRP A 95 -0.74 -4.23 5.39
N HIS A 96 -0.49 -3.05 4.82
CA HIS A 96 -1.02 -1.76 5.27
C HIS A 96 -2.41 -1.40 4.72
N LEU A 97 -2.96 -2.20 3.80
CA LEU A 97 -4.27 -1.90 3.23
C LEU A 97 -5.36 -1.80 4.31
N PRO A 98 -6.36 -0.91 4.13
CA PRO A 98 -7.50 -0.84 5.04
C PRO A 98 -8.22 -2.19 5.17
N ARG A 99 -8.67 -2.51 6.38
CA ARG A 99 -9.37 -3.77 6.71
C ARG A 99 -10.75 -3.51 7.30
N LEU A 100 -11.63 -4.49 7.19
CA LEU A 100 -12.86 -4.52 7.97
C LEU A 100 -12.48 -4.75 9.44
N LEU A 101 -12.78 -3.78 10.30
CA LEU A 101 -12.53 -3.83 11.73
C LEU A 101 -13.44 -4.87 12.42
N GLY A 102 -13.06 -5.32 13.62
CA GLY A 102 -13.81 -6.33 14.39
C GLY A 102 -13.11 -7.69 14.51
N GLY A 103 -11.78 -7.71 14.57
CA GLY A 103 -10.99 -8.92 14.81
C GLY A 103 -10.76 -9.82 13.58
N ARG A 104 -11.27 -9.42 12.41
CA ARG A 104 -11.02 -10.05 11.11
C ARG A 104 -9.76 -9.49 10.46
N THR A 105 -9.11 -10.27 9.62
CA THR A 105 -7.97 -9.85 8.79
C THR A 105 -8.38 -9.49 7.37
N THR A 106 -9.68 -9.43 7.08
CA THR A 106 -10.25 -9.19 5.75
C THR A 106 -9.95 -7.77 5.27
N LEU A 107 -9.38 -7.63 4.07
CA LEU A 107 -9.23 -6.34 3.38
C LEU A 107 -10.58 -5.70 3.14
N ALA A 108 -10.67 -4.38 3.31
CA ALA A 108 -11.88 -3.63 3.01
C ALA A 108 -12.19 -3.75 1.51
N PRO A 109 -13.43 -4.13 1.13
CA PRO A 109 -13.81 -4.27 -0.26
C PRO A 109 -13.95 -2.91 -0.94
N ASN A 110 -13.80 -2.89 -2.27
CA ASN A 110 -13.97 -1.71 -3.11
C ASN A 110 -13.13 -0.49 -2.65
N VAL A 111 -11.86 -0.72 -2.33
CA VAL A 111 -10.88 0.33 -2.06
C VAL A 111 -9.94 0.46 -3.23
N ARG A 112 -9.66 1.69 -3.67
CA ARG A 112 -8.57 2.02 -4.60
C ARG A 112 -7.52 2.84 -3.87
N VAL A 113 -6.31 2.32 -3.80
CA VAL A 113 -5.17 2.99 -3.18
C VAL A 113 -4.28 3.58 -4.26
N LEU A 114 -4.01 4.89 -4.16
CA LEU A 114 -3.18 5.62 -5.12
C LEU A 114 -1.73 5.60 -4.63
N LEU A 115 -0.83 4.94 -5.37
CA LEU A 115 0.56 4.73 -4.96
C LEU A 115 1.47 5.83 -5.50
N ALA A 116 1.38 6.13 -6.79
CA ALA A 116 2.20 7.14 -7.47
C ALA A 116 1.41 7.79 -8.61
N ARG A 117 1.78 9.03 -8.97
CA ARG A 117 1.21 9.77 -10.10
C ARG A 117 2.33 10.26 -10.99
N TYR A 118 2.19 10.05 -12.30
CA TYR A 118 3.20 10.42 -13.29
C TYR A 118 2.71 11.62 -14.12
N GLY A 119 3.11 12.82 -13.70
CA GLY A 119 2.72 14.09 -14.32
C GLY A 119 1.56 14.80 -13.61
N THR A 120 1.10 15.90 -14.21
CA THR A 120 0.08 16.80 -13.65
C THR A 120 -1.21 16.75 -14.47
N GLY A 121 -2.33 17.11 -13.83
CA GLY A 121 -3.65 17.17 -14.46
C GLY A 121 -4.43 15.85 -14.44
N ALA A 122 -5.68 15.92 -14.92
CA ALA A 122 -6.64 14.81 -14.85
C ALA A 122 -6.26 13.62 -15.75
N GLY A 123 -5.52 13.85 -16.83
CA GLY A 123 -5.05 12.81 -17.75
C GLY A 123 -3.74 12.13 -17.34
N ALA A 124 -3.12 12.54 -16.22
CA ALA A 124 -1.88 11.93 -15.74
C ALA A 124 -2.16 10.51 -15.21
N PRO A 125 -1.41 9.49 -15.66
CA PRO A 125 -1.59 8.14 -15.16
C PRO A 125 -1.21 8.03 -13.69
N VAL A 126 -1.93 7.17 -12.98
CA VAL A 126 -1.77 6.89 -11.57
C VAL A 126 -1.54 5.39 -11.39
N LEU A 127 -0.42 5.02 -10.78
CA LEU A 127 -0.20 3.67 -10.29
C LEU A 127 -1.10 3.47 -9.07
N SER A 128 -2.00 2.49 -9.14
CA SER A 128 -2.98 2.23 -8.07
C SER A 128 -3.29 0.75 -7.90
N ALA A 129 -3.64 0.36 -6.68
CA ALA A 129 -4.10 -0.99 -6.35
C ALA A 129 -5.58 -0.97 -5.96
N THR A 130 -6.36 -1.95 -6.42
CA THR A 130 -7.78 -2.10 -6.02
C THR A 130 -8.05 -3.42 -5.30
N THR A 131 -8.88 -3.36 -4.26
CA THR A 131 -9.47 -4.55 -3.64
C THR A 131 -10.73 -4.99 -4.40
N GLY A 132 -11.03 -6.28 -4.36
CA GLY A 132 -12.26 -6.83 -4.93
C GLY A 132 -13.51 -6.43 -4.14
N PRO A 133 -14.72 -6.69 -4.68
CA PRO A 133 -15.97 -6.38 -4.00
C PRO A 133 -16.33 -7.37 -2.88
N MET A 134 -15.70 -8.56 -2.87
CA MET A 134 -16.02 -9.64 -1.94
C MET A 134 -15.22 -9.50 -0.64
N ALA A 135 -15.94 -9.54 0.48
CA ALA A 135 -15.33 -9.66 1.81
C ALA A 135 -14.97 -11.11 2.14
N ASP A 136 -15.77 -12.06 1.65
CA ASP A 136 -15.56 -13.49 1.88
C ASP A 136 -15.01 -14.14 0.60
N GLY A 137 -13.87 -14.82 0.70
CA GLY A 137 -13.19 -15.48 -0.43
C GLY A 137 -11.75 -14.99 -0.66
N PRO A 138 -11.05 -15.52 -1.69
CA PRO A 138 -9.68 -15.13 -1.99
C PRO A 138 -9.57 -13.64 -2.31
N GLN A 139 -8.86 -12.88 -1.45
CA GLN A 139 -8.70 -11.45 -1.62
C GLN A 139 -7.47 -11.16 -2.49
N ARG A 140 -7.66 -11.09 -3.81
CA ARG A 140 -6.63 -10.72 -4.77
C ARG A 140 -6.71 -9.23 -5.08
N LEU A 141 -5.56 -8.57 -5.14
CA LEU A 141 -5.46 -7.16 -5.52
C LEU A 141 -5.35 -7.05 -7.03
N ARG A 142 -5.73 -5.90 -7.58
CA ARG A 142 -5.47 -5.57 -8.98
C ARG A 142 -4.65 -4.29 -9.05
N LEU A 143 -3.52 -4.33 -9.73
CA LEU A 143 -2.62 -3.21 -9.96
C LEU A 143 -2.92 -2.59 -11.33
N HIS A 144 -3.01 -1.27 -11.37
CA HIS A 144 -3.40 -0.47 -12.53
C HIS A 144 -2.43 0.68 -12.71
N CYS A 145 -2.20 1.09 -13.96
CA CYS A 145 -1.47 2.32 -14.29
C CYS A 145 -2.25 3.06 -15.37
N ALA A 146 -3.15 3.95 -14.96
CA ALA A 146 -4.04 4.69 -15.86
C ALA A 146 -4.53 5.98 -15.19
N PRO A 147 -5.04 6.95 -15.95
CA PRO A 147 -5.72 8.11 -15.38
C PRO A 147 -6.91 7.69 -14.53
N LEU A 148 -7.21 8.43 -13.47
CA LEU A 148 -8.40 8.18 -12.65
C LEU A 148 -9.62 8.78 -13.33
N HIS A 149 -10.68 8.00 -13.52
CA HIS A 149 -11.92 8.53 -14.05
C HIS A 149 -12.72 9.17 -12.90
N PRO A 150 -13.32 10.36 -13.08
CA PRO A 150 -14.15 10.99 -12.03
C PRO A 150 -15.29 10.07 -11.54
N ALA A 151 -15.82 9.23 -12.43
CA ALA A 151 -16.83 8.24 -12.08
C ALA A 151 -16.33 7.10 -11.15
N ASP A 152 -15.02 6.87 -11.04
CA ASP A 152 -14.45 5.85 -10.13
C ASP A 152 -14.62 6.24 -8.65
N ALA A 153 -14.75 7.55 -8.37
CA ALA A 153 -14.85 8.10 -7.02
C ALA A 153 -16.29 8.23 -6.50
N HIS A 154 -17.30 8.15 -7.37
CA HIS A 154 -18.70 8.41 -7.02
C HIS A 154 -19.53 7.13 -7.00
N ARG A 155 -20.18 6.86 -5.85
CA ARG A 155 -21.22 5.83 -5.73
C ARG A 155 -22.49 6.33 -6.41
N SER A 156 -22.60 6.10 -7.71
CA SER A 156 -23.87 6.32 -8.43
C SER A 156 -24.77 5.11 -8.22
N PRO A 157 -26.01 5.28 -7.71
CA PRO A 157 -26.97 4.19 -7.58
C PRO A 157 -27.45 3.63 -8.94
N HIS A 158 -27.10 4.28 -10.06
CA HIS A 158 -27.51 3.88 -11.41
C HIS A 158 -26.36 3.33 -12.28
N HIS A 159 -25.14 3.19 -11.76
CA HIS A 159 -24.01 2.67 -12.55
C HIS A 159 -23.68 1.22 -12.16
N ALA A 160 -23.47 0.37 -13.17
CA ALA A 160 -23.00 -1.01 -13.02
C ALA A 160 -21.49 -1.09 -12.67
N ALA A 161 -20.76 0.03 -12.72
CA ALA A 161 -19.33 0.07 -12.39
C ALA A 161 -19.11 0.11 -10.86
N PRO A 162 -18.08 -0.57 -10.32
CA PRO A 162 -17.80 -0.53 -8.89
C PRO A 162 -17.38 0.87 -8.45
N SER A 163 -18.04 1.43 -7.45
CA SER A 163 -17.60 2.66 -6.78
C SER A 163 -16.48 2.34 -5.79
N TYR A 164 -15.30 2.92 -5.97
CA TYR A 164 -14.18 2.70 -5.07
C TYR A 164 -14.06 3.83 -4.04
N ARG A 165 -13.87 3.47 -2.76
CA ARG A 165 -13.32 4.43 -1.79
C ARG A 165 -11.85 4.65 -2.13
N HIS A 166 -11.43 5.90 -2.31
CA HIS A 166 -10.05 6.23 -2.63
C HIS A 166 -9.23 6.47 -1.36
N GLU A 167 -8.04 5.86 -1.28
CA GLU A 167 -7.02 6.14 -0.27
C GLU A 167 -5.79 6.71 -0.98
N ASN A 168 -5.31 7.87 -0.54
CA ASN A 168 -4.16 8.51 -1.17
C ASN A 168 -2.86 8.14 -0.44
N TRP A 169 -2.02 7.33 -1.07
CA TRP A 169 -0.72 6.90 -0.54
C TRP A 169 0.46 7.50 -1.34
N ILE A 170 0.21 8.50 -2.18
CA ILE A 170 1.27 9.14 -2.99
C ILE A 170 2.36 9.73 -2.08
N ALA A 171 1.97 10.37 -0.97
CA ALA A 171 2.91 10.88 0.04
C ALA A 171 3.33 9.83 1.09
N ALA A 172 2.80 8.62 0.99
CA ALA A 172 3.02 7.53 1.95
C ALA A 172 3.85 6.40 1.35
N ARG A 173 4.89 6.74 0.55
CA ARG A 173 5.85 5.80 -0.05
C ARG A 173 6.36 4.70 0.90
N PRO A 174 6.66 4.96 2.18
CA PRO A 174 7.06 3.89 3.11
C PRO A 174 6.08 2.72 3.24
N LEU A 175 4.81 2.87 2.86
CA LEU A 175 3.81 1.80 2.89
C LEU A 175 3.91 0.82 1.71
N TRP A 176 4.76 1.09 0.70
CA TRP A 176 4.80 0.28 -0.52
C TRP A 176 6.15 0.29 -1.27
N ASP A 177 6.96 1.34 -1.15
CA ASP A 177 8.27 1.47 -1.80
C ASP A 177 9.36 0.91 -0.87
N ALA A 178 10.01 -0.17 -1.28
CA ALA A 178 11.03 -0.85 -0.50
C ALA A 178 12.23 0.06 -0.15
N ARG A 179 12.54 1.06 -0.99
CA ARG A 179 13.61 2.03 -0.73
C ARG A 179 13.30 2.94 0.45
N GLN A 180 12.01 3.10 0.77
CA GLN A 180 11.50 4.03 1.78
C GLN A 180 10.92 3.32 3.01
N ALA A 181 10.91 1.99 3.02
CA ALA A 181 10.30 1.19 4.10
C ALA A 181 10.96 1.44 5.48
N ALA A 182 12.25 1.80 5.51
CA ALA A 182 12.93 2.20 6.74
C ALA A 182 12.25 3.39 7.44
N GLY A 183 11.65 4.31 6.68
CA GLY A 183 10.89 5.44 7.21
C GLY A 183 9.62 5.05 7.99
N LEU A 184 9.18 3.78 7.94
CA LEU A 184 8.13 3.28 8.83
C LEU A 184 8.61 3.24 10.28
N ARG A 185 9.89 2.92 10.53
CA ARG A 185 10.45 2.87 11.88
C ARG A 185 10.39 4.24 12.54
N ASP A 186 10.88 5.26 11.85
CA ASP A 186 10.85 6.65 12.35
C ASP A 186 9.42 7.09 12.66
N ARG A 187 8.47 6.75 11.78
CA ARG A 187 7.06 7.09 11.97
C ARG A 187 6.39 6.35 13.13
N LEU A 188 6.71 5.07 13.33
CA LEU A 188 6.12 4.25 14.40
C LEU A 188 6.72 4.55 15.77
N THR A 189 7.98 4.98 15.81
CA THR A 189 8.73 5.18 17.06
C THR A 189 8.91 6.64 17.45
N GLY A 190 8.61 7.58 16.54
CA GLY A 190 8.95 8.99 16.72
C GLY A 190 10.46 9.27 16.63
N GLY A 191 11.20 8.43 15.88
CA GLY A 191 12.65 8.56 15.71
C GLY A 191 13.49 7.82 16.75
N ALA A 192 12.93 6.82 17.44
CA ALA A 192 13.73 5.94 18.28
C ALA A 192 14.56 4.98 17.41
N ASP A 193 15.73 4.61 17.91
CA ASP A 193 16.69 3.72 17.24
C ASP A 193 16.20 2.27 17.11
N ARG A 194 15.15 1.89 17.85
CA ARG A 194 14.57 0.56 17.90
C ARG A 194 13.04 0.56 17.97
N LEU A 195 12.43 -0.52 17.49
CA LEU A 195 11.00 -0.76 17.68
C LEU A 195 10.72 -1.18 19.14
N PRO A 196 9.52 -0.89 19.69
CA PRO A 196 9.09 -1.45 20.97
C PRO A 196 9.21 -2.97 20.96
N PHE A 197 9.78 -3.55 22.03
CA PHE A 197 10.03 -4.99 22.18
C PHE A 197 11.11 -5.59 21.26
N PHE A 198 11.90 -4.77 20.57
CA PHE A 198 13.03 -5.23 19.77
C PHE A 198 14.33 -4.47 20.12
N HIS A 199 15.46 -5.12 19.86
CA HIS A 199 16.77 -4.50 19.75
C HIS A 199 16.88 -3.63 18.47
N PRO A 200 17.87 -2.72 18.38
CA PRO A 200 18.06 -1.89 17.18
C PRO A 200 18.29 -2.67 15.88
N ASP A 201 18.81 -3.89 15.98
CA ASP A 201 19.03 -4.82 14.86
C ASP A 201 17.75 -5.58 14.44
N GLY A 202 16.65 -5.39 15.16
CA GLY A 202 15.36 -6.03 14.90
C GLY A 202 15.19 -7.41 15.54
N THR A 203 16.12 -7.87 16.39
CA THR A 203 15.93 -9.07 17.19
C THR A 203 14.94 -8.81 18.35
N PRO A 204 14.05 -9.75 18.72
CA PRO A 204 13.14 -9.57 19.84
C PRO A 204 13.90 -9.37 21.17
N LEU A 205 13.38 -8.50 22.04
CA LEU A 205 13.79 -8.46 23.44
C LEU A 205 13.16 -9.66 24.16
N ASP A 206 13.98 -10.40 24.91
CA ASP A 206 13.53 -11.52 25.78
C ASP A 206 12.44 -11.09 26.78
#